data_AF-A0A317KNT4-F1
#
_entry.id   AF-A0A317KNT4-F1
#
_cell.length_a   1.000
_cell.length_b   1.000
_cell.length_c   1.000
_cell.angle_alpha   90.00
_cell.angle_beta   90.00
_cell.angle_gamma   90.00
#
_symmetry.space_group_name_H-M   'P 1'
#
loop_
_entity.id
_entity.type
_entity.pdbx_description
1 polymer ?
#
loop_
_entity_poly.entity_id
_entity_poly.type
_entity_poly.pdbx_seq_one_letter_code
_entity_poly.pdbx_strand_id
1 'polypeptide(L)'
;MIRVLLACYPPSFRERYGAELAALVEDAGAGPRVCWNVAVGAAAAWLRPAFTGEPSERVRLRVQAGLSATWVAWCVGMLTVPVVARALLDPPVPSATGTVRALVWGAWMVMLAGGAVVAGCALLLARRVLVPALRSGRRRVWRPLLPAVVLLVLDLAGGGGVWLLRRGHPAVWPHPSIAFVAAVLGWLAGLVALAVVGAAGPPVALRRAGPPARVMRLPAVLAIGVTAALTALAVVQAAAVLLAGHGPIACGGAVMAVLAAGGALLSTWRTVPALRVTSHP
;
A
#
# COMPACT_ATOMS: atom_id res chain seq x y z
N MET A 1 18.22 14.92 -0.43
CA MET A 1 16.81 14.98 -0.86
C MET A 1 16.62 14.58 -2.33
N ILE A 2 17.34 15.18 -3.28
CA ILE A 2 17.13 14.94 -4.72
C ILE A 2 17.43 13.50 -5.19
N ARG A 3 18.46 12.85 -4.61
CA ARG A 3 18.74 11.42 -4.84
C ARG A 3 17.59 10.49 -4.41
N VAL A 4 16.85 10.88 -3.37
CA VAL A 4 15.66 10.14 -2.92
C VAL A 4 14.52 10.33 -3.92
N LEU A 5 14.31 11.56 -4.42
CA LEU A 5 13.30 11.85 -5.44
C LEU A 5 13.57 11.14 -6.78
N LEU A 6 14.83 11.04 -7.19
CA LEU A 6 15.22 10.24 -8.36
C LEU A 6 14.94 8.74 -8.15
N ALA A 7 15.12 8.24 -6.93
CA ALA A 7 14.75 6.87 -6.60
C ALA A 7 13.23 6.61 -6.69
N CYS A 8 12.40 7.66 -6.57
CA CYS A 8 10.95 7.59 -6.70
C CYS A 8 10.46 7.41 -8.14
N TYR A 9 11.30 7.56 -9.17
CA TYR A 9 10.88 7.29 -10.55
C TYR A 9 10.57 5.79 -10.77
N PRO A 10 9.63 5.46 -11.67
CA PRO A 10 9.36 4.07 -12.03
C PRO A 10 10.64 3.36 -12.50
N PRO A 11 10.89 2.10 -12.11
CA PRO A 11 12.17 1.45 -12.43
C PRO A 11 12.45 1.35 -13.93
N SER A 12 11.43 1.15 -14.77
CA SER A 12 11.57 1.14 -16.24
C SER A 12 12.00 2.51 -16.80
N PHE A 13 11.61 3.60 -16.14
CA PHE A 13 12.07 4.93 -16.49
C PHE A 13 13.53 5.12 -16.05
N ARG A 14 13.88 4.68 -14.85
CA ARG A 14 15.26 4.80 -14.33
C ARG A 14 16.26 3.98 -15.13
N GLU A 15 15.88 2.79 -15.61
CA GLU A 15 16.73 1.97 -16.46
C GLU A 15 17.06 2.65 -17.78
N ARG A 16 16.16 3.50 -18.29
CA ARG A 16 16.31 4.15 -19.60
C ARG A 16 16.86 5.57 -19.53
N TYR A 17 16.38 6.36 -18.58
CA TYR A 17 16.65 7.80 -18.47
C TYR A 17 17.26 8.18 -17.11
N GLY A 18 17.53 7.21 -16.23
CA GLY A 18 17.99 7.50 -14.87
C GLY A 18 19.37 8.17 -14.83
N ALA A 19 20.27 7.78 -15.73
CA ALA A 19 21.60 8.38 -15.84
C ALA A 19 21.53 9.82 -16.37
N GLU A 20 20.77 10.05 -17.45
CA GLU A 20 20.54 11.40 -18.00
C GLU A 20 19.84 12.32 -17.00
N LEU A 21 18.80 11.82 -16.32
CA LEU A 21 18.07 12.60 -15.33
C LEU A 21 18.92 12.91 -14.10
N ALA A 22 19.83 12.00 -13.70
CA ALA A 22 20.78 12.26 -12.62
C ALA A 22 21.79 13.35 -13.03
N ALA A 23 22.32 13.30 -14.25
CA ALA A 23 23.23 14.31 -14.78
C ALA A 23 22.55 15.69 -14.87
N LEU A 24 21.33 15.76 -15.43
CA LEU A 24 20.56 17.01 -15.51
C LEU A 24 20.26 17.63 -14.14
N VAL A 25 20.08 16.80 -13.12
CA VAL A 25 19.85 17.26 -11.74
C VAL A 25 21.14 17.74 -11.08
N GLU A 26 22.28 17.12 -11.40
CA GLU A 26 23.60 17.59 -10.96
C GLU A 26 23.94 18.94 -11.60
N ASP A 27 23.63 19.12 -12.88
CA ASP A 27 23.85 20.37 -13.62
C ASP A 27 22.93 21.52 -13.18
N ALA A 28 21.66 21.23 -12.88
CA ALA A 28 20.67 22.24 -12.49
C ALA A 28 20.76 22.68 -11.01
N GLY A 29 21.48 21.92 -10.17
CA GLY A 29 21.59 22.16 -8.74
C GLY A 29 20.36 21.76 -7.91
N ALA A 30 20.54 21.63 -6.60
CA ALA A 30 19.54 21.08 -5.67
C ALA A 30 18.48 22.09 -5.16
N GLY A 31 18.01 22.99 -6.03
CA GLY A 31 17.03 24.02 -5.66
C GLY A 31 15.64 23.45 -5.30
N PRO A 32 14.83 24.16 -4.49
CA PRO A 32 13.47 23.72 -4.11
C PRO A 32 12.55 23.49 -5.32
N ARG A 33 12.65 24.36 -6.34
CA ARG A 33 11.91 24.24 -7.60
C ARG A 33 12.32 23.00 -8.40
N VAL A 34 13.61 22.66 -8.41
CA VAL A 34 14.12 21.45 -9.08
C VAL A 34 13.59 20.21 -8.34
N CYS A 35 13.62 20.20 -7.01
CA CYS A 35 13.02 19.12 -6.22
C CYS A 35 11.53 18.94 -6.51
N TRP A 36 10.76 20.03 -6.60
CA TRP A 36 9.34 19.98 -6.96
C TRP A 36 9.12 19.44 -8.38
N ASN A 37 9.86 19.93 -9.37
CA ASN A 37 9.76 19.46 -10.75
C ASN A 37 10.11 17.98 -10.90
N VAL A 38 11.14 17.49 -10.19
CA VAL A 38 11.51 16.07 -10.14
C VAL A 38 10.41 15.25 -9.46
N ALA A 39 9.78 15.76 -8.39
CA ALA A 39 8.67 15.08 -7.73
C ALA A 39 7.43 14.98 -8.65
N VAL A 40 7.08 16.07 -9.34
CA VAL A 40 5.98 16.11 -10.32
C VAL A 40 6.29 15.20 -11.51
N GLY A 41 7.54 15.20 -12.00
CA GLY A 41 7.98 14.33 -13.08
C GLY A 41 7.96 12.85 -12.69
N ALA A 42 8.37 12.52 -11.47
CA ALA A 42 8.26 11.16 -10.93
C ALA A 42 6.78 10.74 -10.87
N ALA A 43 5.92 11.60 -10.32
CA ALA A 43 4.48 11.35 -10.28
C ALA A 43 3.91 11.16 -11.69
N ALA A 44 4.22 12.05 -12.63
CA ALA A 44 3.78 11.95 -14.03
C ALA A 44 4.25 10.66 -14.71
N ALA A 45 5.48 10.21 -14.45
CA ALA A 45 6.01 8.94 -14.96
C ALA A 45 5.25 7.73 -14.38
N TRP A 46 4.80 7.80 -13.12
CA TRP A 46 3.85 6.84 -12.55
C TRP A 46 2.43 6.99 -13.10
N LEU A 47 2.01 8.20 -13.51
CA LEU A 47 0.71 8.49 -14.12
C LEU A 47 0.60 8.01 -15.59
N ARG A 48 1.72 7.98 -16.34
CA ARG A 48 1.76 7.53 -17.75
C ARG A 48 3.01 6.67 -18.01
N PRO A 49 3.09 5.45 -17.47
CA PRO A 49 4.22 4.57 -17.72
C PRO A 49 4.24 4.13 -19.19
N ALA A 50 5.37 4.34 -19.86
CA ALA A 50 5.62 3.81 -21.19
C ALA A 50 5.95 2.31 -21.09
N PHE A 51 5.12 1.46 -21.68
CA PHE A 51 5.39 0.02 -21.81
C PHE A 51 5.82 -0.27 -23.25
N THR A 52 7.10 -0.57 -23.43
CA THR A 52 7.70 -0.97 -24.71
C THR A 52 7.83 -2.49 -24.80
N GLY A 53 8.03 -3.02 -26.01
CA GLY A 53 8.15 -4.45 -26.27
C GLY A 53 6.96 -5.03 -27.04
N GLU A 54 6.96 -6.36 -27.20
CA GLU A 54 5.89 -7.08 -27.90
C GLU A 54 4.51 -6.85 -27.25
N PRO A 55 3.40 -6.96 -28.01
CA PRO A 55 2.04 -6.80 -27.47
C PRO A 55 1.79 -7.64 -26.21
N SER A 56 2.23 -8.90 -26.19
CA SER A 56 2.08 -9.84 -25.08
C SER A 56 2.84 -9.40 -23.82
N GLU A 57 4.05 -8.88 -23.99
CA GLU A 57 4.90 -8.35 -22.93
C GLU A 57 4.35 -7.04 -22.36
N ARG A 58 3.81 -6.16 -23.21
CA ARG A 58 3.14 -4.93 -22.77
C ARG A 58 1.93 -5.24 -21.89
N VAL A 59 1.12 -6.25 -22.22
CA VAL A 59 0.01 -6.70 -21.37
C VAL A 59 0.53 -7.22 -20.02
N ARG A 60 1.56 -8.07 -20.03
CA ARG A 60 2.19 -8.60 -18.80
C ARG A 60 2.64 -7.46 -17.88
N LEU A 61 3.41 -6.51 -18.40
CA LEU A 61 3.97 -5.40 -17.63
C LEU A 61 2.87 -4.47 -17.08
N ARG A 62 1.81 -4.21 -17.85
CA ARG A 62 0.65 -3.43 -17.40
C ARG A 62 -0.05 -4.09 -16.21
N VAL A 63 -0.38 -5.38 -16.33
CA VAL A 63 -1.05 -6.13 -15.25
C VAL A 63 -0.18 -6.20 -14.01
N GLN A 64 1.11 -6.44 -14.18
CA GLN A 64 2.06 -6.52 -13.08
C GLN A 64 2.26 -5.17 -12.36
N ALA A 65 2.34 -4.07 -13.12
CA ALA A 65 2.40 -2.72 -12.56
C ALA A 65 1.11 -2.40 -11.79
N GLY A 66 -0.04 -2.80 -12.31
CA GLY A 66 -1.33 -2.64 -11.65
C GLY A 66 -1.41 -3.37 -10.30
N LEU A 67 -1.08 -4.66 -10.30
CA LEU A 67 -1.01 -5.46 -9.07
C LEU A 67 -0.07 -4.85 -8.03
N SER A 68 1.10 -4.38 -8.47
CA SER A 68 2.08 -3.75 -7.58
C SER A 68 1.56 -2.43 -7.00
N ALA A 69 0.93 -1.60 -7.82
CA ALA A 69 0.38 -0.31 -7.39
C ALA A 69 -0.80 -0.50 -6.42
N THR A 70 -1.69 -1.45 -6.70
CA THR A 70 -2.81 -1.77 -5.80
C THR A 70 -2.31 -2.35 -4.47
N TRP A 71 -1.25 -3.16 -4.49
CA TRP A 71 -0.61 -3.64 -3.27
C TRP A 71 -0.01 -2.51 -2.42
N VAL A 72 0.74 -1.59 -3.05
CA VAL A 72 1.29 -0.41 -2.35
C VAL A 72 0.17 0.46 -1.80
N ALA A 73 -0.88 0.72 -2.59
CA ALA A 73 -2.05 1.47 -2.15
C ALA A 73 -2.73 0.81 -0.95
N TRP A 74 -2.81 -0.52 -0.93
CA TRP A 74 -3.32 -1.25 0.23
C TRP A 74 -2.46 -1.06 1.49
N CYS A 75 -1.14 -1.17 1.37
CA CYS A 75 -0.22 -0.93 2.49
C CYS A 75 -0.38 0.47 3.10
N VAL A 76 -0.69 1.48 2.26
CA VAL A 76 -0.99 2.84 2.75
C VAL A 76 -2.38 2.91 3.37
N GLY A 77 -3.40 2.39 2.67
CA GLY A 77 -4.80 2.46 3.10
C GLY A 77 -5.10 1.72 4.40
N MET A 78 -4.46 0.58 4.65
CA MET A 78 -4.67 -0.18 5.89
C MET A 78 -4.25 0.59 7.16
N LEU A 79 -3.32 1.54 7.04
CA LEU A 79 -2.88 2.36 8.16
C LEU A 79 -3.86 3.51 8.49
N THR A 80 -4.74 3.88 7.55
CA THR A 80 -5.60 5.07 7.75
C THR A 80 -6.75 4.79 8.71
N VAL A 81 -7.28 3.57 8.73
CA VAL A 81 -8.37 3.16 9.64
C VAL A 81 -7.99 3.34 11.11
N PRO A 82 -6.88 2.78 11.63
CA PRO A 82 -6.52 2.97 13.04
C PRO A 82 -6.20 4.43 13.36
N VAL A 83 -5.62 5.20 12.42
CA VAL A 83 -5.34 6.63 12.61
C VAL A 83 -6.63 7.43 12.77
N VAL A 84 -7.58 7.28 11.86
CA VAL A 84 -8.88 7.98 11.91
C VAL A 84 -9.69 7.53 13.12
N ALA A 85 -9.72 6.22 13.41
CA ALA A 85 -10.42 5.69 14.57
C ALA A 85 -9.87 6.29 15.88
N ARG A 86 -8.54 6.35 16.03
CA ARG A 86 -7.91 6.94 17.21
C ARG A 86 -8.18 8.45 17.30
N ALA A 87 -8.06 9.18 16.19
CA ALA A 87 -8.25 10.62 16.19
C ALA A 87 -9.69 11.06 16.51
N LEU A 88 -10.68 10.23 16.19
CA LEU A 88 -12.10 10.56 16.41
C LEU A 88 -12.67 9.98 17.71
N LEU A 89 -12.17 8.84 18.17
CA LEU A 89 -12.79 8.08 19.27
C LEU A 89 -11.97 8.05 20.57
N ASP A 90 -10.70 8.47 20.58
CA ASP A 90 -9.82 8.36 21.75
C ASP A 90 -8.95 9.62 22.01
N PRO A 91 -9.37 10.54 22.91
CA PRO A 91 -10.71 10.61 23.52
C PRO A 91 -11.77 10.99 22.47
N PRO A 92 -13.04 10.61 22.67
CA PRO A 92 -14.09 10.90 21.71
C PRO A 92 -14.26 12.41 21.55
N VAL A 93 -14.21 12.89 20.31
CA VAL A 93 -14.50 14.30 20.03
C VAL A 93 -15.97 14.60 20.37
N PRO A 94 -16.33 15.84 20.78
CA PRO A 94 -17.70 16.17 21.21
C PRO A 94 -18.80 15.82 20.18
N SER A 95 -18.43 15.85 18.90
CA SER A 95 -19.21 15.53 17.70
C SER A 95 -19.17 14.06 17.29
N ALA A 96 -18.52 13.17 18.06
CA ALA A 96 -18.44 11.72 17.80
C ALA A 96 -19.78 11.02 18.12
N THR A 97 -20.81 11.39 17.35
CA THR A 97 -22.17 10.83 17.43
C THR A 97 -22.20 9.33 17.14
N GLY A 98 -23.34 8.69 17.42
CA GLY A 98 -23.56 7.27 17.07
C GLY A 98 -23.26 6.96 15.60
N THR A 99 -23.56 7.90 14.70
CA THR A 99 -23.27 7.80 13.26
C THR A 99 -21.77 7.75 12.97
N VAL A 100 -20.96 8.62 13.59
CA VAL A 100 -19.50 8.62 13.42
C VAL A 100 -18.92 7.29 13.88
N ARG A 101 -19.40 6.76 15.02
CA ARG A 101 -18.99 5.46 15.54
C ARG A 101 -19.37 4.32 14.58
N ALA A 102 -20.57 4.35 14.02
CA ALA A 102 -21.02 3.37 13.03
C ALA A 102 -20.16 3.40 11.75
N LEU A 103 -19.80 4.60 11.26
CA LEU A 103 -18.90 4.75 10.11
C LEU A 103 -17.50 4.20 10.40
N VAL A 104 -16.92 4.50 11.57
CA VAL A 104 -15.61 3.94 11.96
C VAL A 104 -15.65 2.41 12.05
N TRP A 105 -16.72 1.83 12.61
CA TRP A 105 -16.93 0.38 12.60
C TRP A 105 -17.09 -0.19 11.19
N GLY A 106 -17.86 0.50 10.33
CA GLY A 106 -17.98 0.16 8.92
C GLY A 106 -16.62 0.14 8.21
N ALA A 107 -15.76 1.13 8.48
CA ALA A 107 -14.41 1.17 7.95
C ALA A 107 -13.56 -0.03 8.40
N TRP A 108 -13.67 -0.46 9.67
CA TRP A 108 -13.02 -1.70 10.13
C TRP A 108 -13.50 -2.93 9.35
N MET A 109 -14.80 -3.08 9.13
CA MET A 109 -15.36 -4.22 8.39
C MET A 109 -14.91 -4.21 6.93
N VAL A 110 -14.92 -3.06 6.27
CA VAL A 110 -14.42 -2.92 4.89
C VAL A 110 -12.93 -3.23 4.83
N MET A 111 -12.13 -2.80 5.81
CA MET A 111 -10.71 -3.12 5.87
C MET A 111 -10.47 -4.62 6.07
N LEU A 112 -11.25 -5.30 6.91
CA LEU A 112 -11.16 -6.75 7.09
C LEU A 112 -11.54 -7.50 5.80
N ALA A 113 -12.64 -7.11 5.16
CA ALA A 113 -13.07 -7.69 3.89
C ALA A 113 -12.03 -7.47 2.78
N GLY A 114 -11.53 -6.24 2.62
CA GLY A 114 -10.47 -5.90 1.69
C GLY A 114 -9.17 -6.67 1.99
N GLY A 115 -8.83 -6.82 3.26
CA GLY A 115 -7.67 -7.59 3.73
C GLY A 115 -7.77 -9.06 3.37
N ALA A 116 -8.95 -9.67 3.48
CA ALA A 116 -9.20 -11.04 3.04
C ALA A 116 -9.00 -11.20 1.52
N VAL A 117 -9.47 -10.22 0.71
CA VAL A 117 -9.25 -10.22 -0.74
C VAL A 117 -7.76 -10.10 -1.07
N VAL A 118 -7.03 -9.20 -0.40
CA VAL A 118 -5.58 -9.02 -0.56
C VAL A 118 -4.82 -10.29 -0.17
N ALA A 119 -5.19 -10.92 0.94
CA ALA A 119 -4.61 -12.18 1.38
C ALA A 119 -4.85 -13.29 0.35
N GLY A 120 -6.06 -13.36 -0.25
CA GLY A 120 -6.38 -14.25 -1.35
C GLY A 120 -5.49 -14.01 -2.58
N CYS A 121 -5.31 -12.75 -2.99
CA CYS A 121 -4.37 -12.37 -4.05
C CYS A 121 -2.94 -12.86 -3.75
N ALA A 122 -2.44 -12.58 -2.54
CA ALA A 122 -1.10 -12.94 -2.11
C ALA A 122 -0.92 -14.46 -2.10
N LEU A 123 -1.90 -15.22 -1.60
CA LEU A 123 -1.87 -16.68 -1.57
C LEU A 123 -1.86 -17.29 -2.98
N LEU A 124 -2.67 -16.76 -3.90
CA LEU A 124 -2.68 -17.20 -5.29
C LEU A 124 -1.33 -16.97 -5.97
N LEU A 125 -0.73 -15.80 -5.78
CA LEU A 125 0.60 -15.48 -6.32
C LEU A 125 1.69 -16.32 -5.64
N ALA A 126 1.61 -16.52 -4.33
CA ALA A 126 2.55 -17.37 -3.60
C ALA A 126 2.49 -18.81 -4.14
N ARG A 127 1.30 -19.39 -4.26
CA ARG A 127 1.12 -20.75 -4.77
C ARG A 127 1.58 -20.91 -6.22
N ARG A 128 1.26 -19.95 -7.09
CA ARG A 128 1.51 -20.07 -8.54
C ARG A 128 2.90 -19.59 -8.98
N VAL A 129 3.54 -18.73 -8.20
CA VAL A 129 4.81 -18.08 -8.59
C VAL A 129 5.91 -18.39 -7.58
N LEU A 130 5.64 -18.20 -6.29
CA LEU A 130 6.67 -18.33 -5.25
C LEU A 130 7.03 -19.79 -4.95
N VAL A 131 6.04 -20.68 -4.81
CA VAL A 131 6.28 -22.12 -4.54
C VAL A 131 7.12 -22.78 -5.64
N PRO A 132 6.82 -22.60 -6.94
CA PRO A 132 7.71 -23.10 -8.00
C PRO A 132 9.10 -22.46 -7.97
N ALA A 133 9.22 -21.18 -7.65
CA ALA A 133 10.52 -20.50 -7.54
C ALA A 133 11.35 -21.03 -6.36
N LEU A 134 10.72 -21.35 -5.22
CA LEU A 134 11.34 -21.99 -4.07
C LEU A 134 11.82 -23.40 -4.42
N ARG A 135 10.95 -24.21 -5.04
CA ARG A 135 11.29 -25.59 -5.48
C ARG A 135 12.45 -25.61 -6.49
N SER A 136 12.53 -24.61 -7.37
CA SER A 136 13.62 -24.46 -8.34
C SER A 136 14.86 -23.74 -7.78
N GLY A 137 14.93 -23.46 -6.47
CA GLY A 137 16.09 -22.84 -5.85
C GLY A 137 16.37 -21.39 -6.27
N ARG A 138 15.41 -20.70 -6.91
CA ARG A 138 15.57 -19.34 -7.45
C ARG A 138 15.58 -18.29 -6.34
N ARG A 139 16.70 -18.20 -5.60
CA ARG A 139 16.91 -17.29 -4.47
C ARG A 139 16.63 -15.82 -4.78
N ARG A 140 16.87 -15.38 -6.02
CA ARG A 140 16.61 -13.99 -6.45
C ARG A 140 15.14 -13.60 -6.32
N VAL A 141 14.21 -14.54 -6.48
CA VAL A 141 12.76 -14.29 -6.47
C VAL A 141 12.21 -14.16 -5.05
N TRP A 142 12.59 -15.05 -4.13
CA TRP A 142 11.99 -15.10 -2.80
C TRP A 142 12.73 -14.30 -1.74
N ARG A 143 14.05 -14.06 -1.87
CA ARG A 143 14.83 -13.27 -0.90
C ARG A 143 14.25 -11.89 -0.59
N PRO A 144 13.72 -11.11 -1.57
CA PRO A 144 13.11 -9.81 -1.29
C PRO A 144 11.88 -9.86 -0.37
N LEU A 145 11.25 -11.03 -0.22
CA LEU A 145 10.08 -11.21 0.64
C LEU A 145 10.46 -11.45 2.10
N LEU A 146 11.69 -11.93 2.37
CA LEU A 146 12.11 -12.28 3.73
C LEU A 146 11.89 -11.15 4.74
N PRO A 147 12.30 -9.89 4.48
CA PRO A 147 12.10 -8.82 5.45
C PRO A 147 10.62 -8.56 5.74
N ALA A 148 9.76 -8.62 4.71
CA ALA A 148 8.32 -8.44 4.86
C ALA A 148 7.69 -9.59 5.65
N VAL A 149 8.11 -10.84 5.42
CA VAL A 149 7.62 -12.01 6.16
C VAL A 149 8.06 -11.97 7.62
N VAL A 150 9.32 -11.63 7.89
CA VAL A 150 9.83 -11.50 9.26
C VAL A 150 9.09 -10.39 10.00
N LEU A 151 8.94 -9.22 9.38
CA LEU A 151 8.19 -8.11 9.97
C LEU A 151 6.72 -8.47 10.18
N LEU A 152 6.09 -9.22 9.26
CA LEU A 152 4.72 -9.67 9.43
C LEU A 152 4.58 -10.59 10.65
N VAL A 153 5.48 -11.55 10.82
CA VAL A 153 5.48 -12.45 11.98
C VAL A 153 5.71 -11.67 13.28
N LEU A 154 6.67 -10.75 13.29
CA LEU A 154 6.97 -9.89 14.44
C LEU A 154 5.79 -8.97 14.77
N ASP A 155 5.12 -8.41 13.77
CA ASP A 155 3.98 -7.51 13.96
C ASP A 155 2.75 -8.26 14.49
N LEU A 156 2.49 -9.47 13.97
CA LEU A 156 1.44 -10.35 14.50
C LEU A 156 1.73 -10.78 15.95
N ALA A 157 2.98 -11.13 16.26
CA ALA A 157 3.38 -11.47 17.63
C ALA A 157 3.29 -10.26 18.56
N GLY A 158 3.73 -9.08 18.11
CA GLY A 158 3.64 -7.82 18.82
C GLY A 158 2.19 -7.40 19.08
N GLY A 159 1.31 -7.52 18.08
CA GLY A 159 -0.13 -7.28 18.21
C GLY A 159 -0.79 -8.23 19.20
N GLY A 160 -0.44 -9.52 19.16
CA GLY A 160 -0.86 -10.50 20.16
C GLY A 160 -0.39 -10.15 21.57
N GLY A 161 0.87 -9.72 21.72
CA GLY A 161 1.44 -9.25 22.98
C GLY A 161 0.73 -8.00 23.53
N VAL A 162 0.50 -6.99 22.70
CA VAL A 162 -0.26 -5.78 23.06
C VAL A 162 -1.69 -6.13 23.47
N TRP A 163 -2.34 -7.04 22.76
CA TRP A 163 -3.69 -7.49 23.09
C TRP A 163 -3.74 -8.24 24.44
N LEU A 164 -2.76 -9.10 24.72
CA LEU A 164 -2.64 -9.78 26.01
C LEU A 164 -2.38 -8.79 27.15
N LEU A 165 -1.45 -7.85 26.96
CA LEU A 165 -1.18 -6.79 27.93
C LEU A 165 -2.42 -5.93 28.21
N ARG A 166 -3.21 -5.65 27.17
CA ARG A 166 -4.46 -4.88 27.29
C ARG A 166 -5.51 -5.59 28.16
N ARG A 167 -5.52 -6.94 28.25
CA ARG A 167 -6.46 -7.65 29.14
C ARG A 167 -6.21 -7.35 30.62
N GLY A 168 -4.98 -7.03 30.99
CA GLY A 168 -4.59 -6.72 32.37
C GLY A 168 -4.66 -5.23 32.73
N HIS A 169 -5.01 -4.36 31.79
CA HIS A 169 -5.00 -2.92 31.99
C HIS A 169 -6.29 -2.23 31.52
N PRO A 170 -6.82 -1.27 32.28
CA PRO A 170 -8.02 -0.54 31.88
C PRO A 170 -7.72 0.38 30.69
N ALA A 171 -8.69 0.51 29.78
CA ALA A 171 -8.57 1.32 28.56
C ALA A 171 -8.70 2.83 28.86
N VAL A 172 -7.74 3.38 29.60
CA VAL A 172 -7.73 4.78 30.02
C VAL A 172 -6.51 5.48 29.42
N TRP A 173 -6.71 6.70 28.92
CA TRP A 173 -5.64 7.58 28.45
C TRP A 173 -5.63 8.88 29.25
N PRO A 174 -4.46 9.42 29.67
CA PRO A 174 -3.12 8.85 29.54
C PRO A 174 -2.96 7.53 30.32
N HIS A 175 -2.27 6.55 29.72
CA HIS A 175 -2.13 5.24 30.33
C HIS A 175 -1.05 5.27 31.43
N PRO A 176 -1.31 4.74 32.63
CA PRO A 176 -0.37 4.85 33.76
C PRO A 176 0.91 4.02 33.57
N SER A 177 0.87 2.95 32.77
CA SER A 177 2.03 2.12 32.48
C SER A 177 2.82 2.62 31.27
N ILE A 178 4.03 3.15 31.52
CA ILE A 178 5.00 3.53 30.48
C ILE A 178 5.36 2.33 29.60
N ALA A 179 5.48 1.14 30.20
CA ALA A 179 5.79 -0.09 29.47
C ALA A 179 4.70 -0.44 28.44
N PHE A 180 3.42 -0.25 28.78
CA PHE A 180 2.32 -0.45 27.85
C PHE A 180 2.36 0.57 26.70
N VAL A 181 2.60 1.85 27.02
CA VAL A 181 2.75 2.90 26.00
C VAL A 181 3.91 2.59 25.06
N ALA A 182 5.07 2.20 25.59
CA ALA A 182 6.24 1.81 24.81
C ALA A 182 5.97 0.59 23.92
N ALA A 183 5.26 -0.42 24.43
CA ALA A 183 4.87 -1.60 23.66
C ALA A 183 3.93 -1.25 22.49
N VAL A 184 2.93 -0.40 22.73
CA VAL A 184 2.00 0.06 21.68
C VAL A 184 2.74 0.90 20.63
N LEU A 185 3.60 1.83 21.03
CA LEU A 185 4.39 2.65 20.12
C LEU A 185 5.39 1.80 19.31
N GLY A 186 6.04 0.83 19.96
CA GLY A 186 6.95 -0.11 19.29
C GLY A 186 6.21 -0.97 18.27
N TRP A 187 5.01 -1.47 18.60
CA TRP A 187 4.17 -2.20 17.67
C TRP A 187 3.71 -1.32 16.49
N LEU A 188 3.25 -0.09 16.73
CA LEU A 188 2.88 0.85 15.66
C LEU A 188 4.07 1.16 14.72
N ALA A 189 5.27 1.34 15.28
CA ALA A 189 6.48 1.51 14.49
C ALA A 189 6.80 0.27 13.65
N GLY A 190 6.60 -0.93 14.21
CA GLY A 190 6.67 -2.21 13.50
C GLY A 190 5.68 -2.28 12.33
N LEU A 191 4.43 -1.87 12.55
CA LEU A 191 3.38 -1.86 11.53
C LEU A 191 3.73 -0.91 10.37
N VAL A 192 4.27 0.28 10.68
CA VAL A 192 4.75 1.22 9.66
C VAL A 192 5.93 0.65 8.89
N ALA A 193 6.91 0.04 9.58
CA ALA A 193 8.04 -0.62 8.93
C ALA A 193 7.57 -1.77 8.02
N LEU A 194 6.60 -2.57 8.48
CA LEU A 194 5.97 -3.62 7.70
C LEU A 194 5.27 -3.05 6.46
N ALA A 195 4.54 -1.94 6.57
CA ALA A 195 3.89 -1.31 5.43
C ALA A 195 4.92 -0.82 4.38
N VAL A 196 6.03 -0.21 4.83
CA VAL A 196 7.10 0.28 3.94
C VAL A 196 7.82 -0.86 3.24
N VAL A 197 8.29 -1.85 4.01
CA VAL A 197 9.01 -3.01 3.47
C VAL A 197 8.08 -3.90 2.64
N GLY A 198 6.85 -4.07 3.12
CA GLY A 198 5.77 -4.77 2.44
C GLY A 198 5.36 -4.09 1.14
N ALA A 199 5.45 -2.76 1.00
CA ALA A 199 5.21 -2.08 -0.26
C ALA A 199 6.30 -2.37 -1.32
N ALA A 200 7.53 -2.69 -0.90
CA ALA A 200 8.64 -2.93 -1.81
C ALA A 200 8.84 -4.42 -2.17
N GLY A 201 8.79 -5.32 -1.19
CA GLY A 201 9.16 -6.73 -1.35
C GLY A 201 8.35 -7.48 -2.42
N PRO A 202 7.02 -7.55 -2.33
CA PRO A 202 6.15 -8.26 -3.27
C PRO A 202 6.24 -7.76 -4.71
N PRO A 203 6.23 -6.44 -5.00
CA PRO A 203 6.49 -5.95 -6.36
C PRO A 203 7.86 -6.36 -6.92
N VAL A 204 8.92 -6.34 -6.10
CA VAL A 204 10.26 -6.77 -6.52
C VAL A 204 10.29 -8.27 -6.79
N ALA A 205 9.69 -9.08 -5.93
CA ALA A 205 9.59 -10.53 -6.10
C ALA A 205 8.81 -10.88 -7.38
N LEU A 206 7.68 -10.22 -7.61
CA LEU A 206 6.85 -10.40 -8.81
C LEU A 206 7.61 -10.01 -10.09
N ARG A 207 8.37 -8.91 -10.06
CA ARG A 207 9.26 -8.49 -11.16
C ARG A 207 10.32 -9.52 -11.47
N ARG A 208 11.01 -10.04 -10.45
CA ARG A 208 12.07 -11.04 -10.64
C ARG A 208 11.53 -12.39 -11.09
N ALA A 209 10.30 -12.72 -10.73
CA ALA A 209 9.66 -13.95 -11.17
C ALA A 209 9.17 -13.90 -12.63
N GLY A 210 8.82 -12.71 -13.12
CA GLY A 210 8.36 -12.50 -14.50
C GLY A 210 7.23 -13.44 -14.95
N PRO A 211 6.16 -13.66 -14.15
CA PRO A 211 5.14 -14.63 -14.51
C PRO A 211 4.36 -14.18 -15.75
N PRO A 212 3.87 -15.12 -16.58
CA PRO A 212 3.06 -14.78 -17.74
C PRO A 212 1.71 -14.18 -17.31
N ALA A 213 1.13 -13.31 -18.15
CA ALA A 213 -0.11 -12.59 -17.85
C ALA A 213 -1.28 -13.51 -17.44
N ARG A 214 -1.36 -14.73 -18.01
CA ARG A 214 -2.36 -15.75 -17.66
C ARG A 214 -2.36 -16.13 -16.17
N VAL A 215 -1.20 -16.18 -15.54
CA VAL A 215 -1.06 -16.52 -14.11
C VAL A 215 -1.56 -15.37 -13.22
N MET A 216 -1.39 -14.13 -13.69
CA MET A 216 -1.75 -12.91 -12.99
C MET A 216 -3.21 -12.49 -13.20
N ARG A 217 -3.94 -13.09 -14.14
CA ARG A 217 -5.33 -12.70 -14.48
C ARG A 217 -6.28 -12.73 -13.29
N LEU A 218 -6.30 -13.84 -12.54
CA LEU A 218 -7.18 -13.97 -11.37
C LEU A 218 -6.79 -13.01 -10.23
N PRO A 219 -5.50 -12.91 -9.82
CA PRO A 219 -5.06 -11.85 -8.91
C PRO A 219 -5.44 -10.44 -9.38
N ALA A 220 -5.36 -10.16 -10.69
CA ALA A 220 -5.68 -8.84 -11.24
C ALA A 220 -7.18 -8.52 -11.17
N VAL A 221 -8.05 -9.53 -11.32
CA VAL A 221 -9.49 -9.37 -11.08
C VAL A 221 -9.77 -9.10 -9.60
N LEU A 222 -9.14 -9.85 -8.69
CA LEU A 222 -9.29 -9.62 -7.25
C LEU A 222 -8.77 -8.24 -6.82
N ALA A 223 -7.74 -7.71 -7.48
CA ALA A 223 -7.25 -6.34 -7.26
C ALA A 223 -8.31 -5.25 -7.56
N ILE A 224 -9.31 -5.54 -8.40
CA ILE A 224 -10.48 -4.67 -8.58
C ILE A 224 -11.29 -4.63 -7.28
N GLY A 225 -11.49 -5.77 -6.63
CA GLY A 225 -12.14 -5.86 -5.32
C GLY A 225 -11.37 -5.08 -4.24
N VAL A 226 -10.04 -5.16 -4.24
CA VAL A 226 -9.18 -4.35 -3.33
C VAL A 226 -9.37 -2.85 -3.59
N THR A 227 -9.47 -2.45 -4.86
CA THR A 227 -9.69 -1.06 -5.24
C THR A 227 -11.08 -0.56 -4.82
N ALA A 228 -12.10 -1.41 -4.92
CA ALA A 228 -13.44 -1.10 -4.41
C ALA A 228 -13.42 -0.93 -2.88
N ALA A 229 -12.73 -1.82 -2.16
CA ALA A 229 -12.57 -1.71 -0.71
C ALA A 229 -11.85 -0.41 -0.30
N LEU A 230 -10.75 -0.05 -0.97
CA LEU A 230 -10.04 1.21 -0.71
C LEU A 230 -10.90 2.44 -1.01
N THR A 231 -11.68 2.42 -2.08
CA THR A 231 -12.62 3.49 -2.40
C THR A 231 -13.70 3.62 -1.32
N ALA A 232 -14.29 2.51 -0.88
CA ALA A 232 -15.27 2.51 0.20
C ALA A 232 -14.66 3.01 1.51
N LEU A 233 -13.43 2.60 1.86
CA LEU A 233 -12.70 3.11 3.02
C LEU A 233 -12.52 4.62 2.96
N ALA A 234 -12.07 5.15 1.81
CA ALA A 234 -11.88 6.58 1.64
C ALA A 234 -13.18 7.37 1.81
N VAL A 235 -14.29 6.89 1.24
CA VAL A 235 -15.61 7.53 1.37
C VAL A 235 -16.08 7.51 2.82
N VAL A 236 -16.03 6.35 3.48
CA VAL A 236 -16.50 6.20 4.88
C VAL A 236 -15.66 7.03 5.85
N GLN A 237 -14.33 7.07 5.67
CA GLN A 237 -13.45 7.90 6.50
C GLN A 237 -13.66 9.39 6.26
N ALA A 238 -13.76 9.83 5.00
CA ALA A 238 -14.03 11.22 4.68
C ALA A 238 -15.37 11.68 5.28
N ALA A 239 -16.42 10.86 5.17
CA ALA A 239 -17.71 11.14 5.80
C ALA A 239 -17.61 11.22 7.32
N ALA A 240 -16.90 10.29 7.97
CA ALA A 240 -16.70 10.31 9.42
C ALA A 240 -15.97 11.58 9.88
N VAL A 241 -14.93 12.01 9.16
CA VAL A 241 -14.18 13.23 9.48
C VAL A 241 -15.01 14.49 9.25
N LEU A 242 -15.76 14.56 8.15
CA LEU A 242 -16.64 15.71 7.87
C LEU A 242 -17.74 15.87 8.93
N LEU A 243 -18.32 14.76 9.41
CA LEU A 243 -19.35 14.78 10.45
C LEU A 243 -18.78 15.05 11.85
N ALA A 244 -17.59 14.54 12.16
CA ALA A 244 -16.95 14.72 13.45
C ALA A 244 -16.16 16.04 13.56
N GLY A 245 -15.92 16.77 12.47
CA GLY A 245 -15.15 18.01 12.48
C GLY A 245 -13.65 17.82 12.22
N HIS A 246 -12.98 18.93 11.88
CA HIS A 246 -11.69 18.95 11.19
C HIS A 246 -10.46 18.89 12.12
N GLY A 247 -10.25 17.74 12.76
CA GLY A 247 -8.98 17.48 13.46
C GLY A 247 -7.84 17.22 12.46
N PRO A 248 -6.64 17.83 12.60
CA PRO A 248 -5.57 17.72 11.60
C PRO A 248 -5.11 16.27 11.37
N ILE A 249 -5.09 15.44 12.43
CA ILE A 249 -4.74 14.03 12.35
C ILE A 249 -5.81 13.23 11.59
N ALA A 250 -7.09 13.49 11.88
CA ALA A 250 -8.21 12.81 11.24
C ALA A 250 -8.29 13.18 9.74
N CYS A 251 -8.13 14.46 9.41
CA CYS A 251 -8.01 14.95 8.04
C CYS A 251 -6.82 14.32 7.31
N GLY A 252 -5.65 14.27 7.95
CA GLY A 252 -4.47 13.61 7.38
C GLY A 252 -4.73 12.14 7.05
N GLY A 253 -5.36 11.38 7.96
CA GLY A 253 -5.76 10.00 7.72
C GLY A 253 -6.72 9.84 6.53
N ALA A 254 -7.77 10.68 6.46
CA ALA A 254 -8.73 10.66 5.36
C ALA A 254 -8.10 11.04 4.02
N VAL A 255 -7.23 12.05 3.97
CA VAL A 255 -6.50 12.43 2.76
C VAL A 255 -5.63 11.28 2.27
N MET A 256 -4.90 10.60 3.16
CA MET A 256 -4.10 9.43 2.81
C MET A 256 -4.96 8.29 2.25
N ALA A 257 -6.18 8.10 2.79
CA ALA A 257 -7.12 7.10 2.28
C ALA A 257 -7.60 7.44 0.87
N VAL A 258 -7.92 8.71 0.60
CA VAL A 258 -8.29 9.21 -0.74
C VAL A 258 -7.14 9.04 -1.73
N LEU A 259 -5.91 9.36 -1.34
CA LEU A 259 -4.72 9.16 -2.18
C LEU A 259 -4.48 7.68 -2.49
N ALA A 260 -4.64 6.79 -1.51
CA ALA A 260 -4.55 5.35 -1.70
C ALA A 260 -5.63 4.84 -2.67
N ALA A 261 -6.88 5.26 -2.48
CA ALA A 261 -7.99 4.92 -3.37
C ALA A 261 -7.77 5.44 -4.80
N GLY A 262 -7.34 6.68 -4.96
CA GLY A 262 -7.02 7.28 -6.26
C GLY A 262 -5.90 6.53 -6.99
N GLY A 263 -4.83 6.15 -6.28
CA GLY A 263 -3.75 5.31 -6.81
C GLY A 263 -4.24 3.93 -7.27
N ALA A 264 -5.10 3.28 -6.48
CA ALA A 264 -5.70 1.99 -6.81
C ALA A 264 -6.69 2.07 -8.00
N LEU A 265 -7.49 3.13 -8.08
CA LEU A 265 -8.40 3.40 -9.20
C LEU A 265 -7.65 3.61 -10.50
N LEU A 266 -6.61 4.45 -10.47
CA LEU A 266 -5.76 4.70 -11.64
C LEU A 266 -5.05 3.42 -12.09
N SER A 267 -4.58 2.60 -11.15
CA SER A 267 -4.01 1.28 -11.40
C SER A 267 -5.02 0.35 -12.10
N THR A 268 -6.23 0.26 -11.55
CA THR A 268 -7.30 -0.59 -12.08
C THR A 268 -7.73 -0.16 -13.47
N TRP A 269 -7.90 1.15 -13.70
CA TRP A 269 -8.28 1.72 -14.99
C TRP A 269 -7.30 1.33 -16.10
N ARG A 270 -6.01 1.20 -15.79
CA ARG A 270 -4.99 0.73 -16.75
C ARG A 270 -4.98 -0.78 -16.94
N THR A 271 -5.31 -1.52 -15.89
CA THR A 271 -5.19 -2.98 -15.87
C THR A 271 -6.36 -3.65 -16.55
N VAL A 272 -7.58 -3.13 -16.39
CA VAL A 272 -8.82 -3.71 -16.93
C VAL A 272 -8.80 -3.85 -18.46
N PRO A 273 -8.42 -2.83 -19.26
CA PRO A 273 -8.34 -2.98 -20.72
C PRO A 273 -7.36 -4.09 -21.14
N ALA A 274 -6.22 -4.20 -20.44
CA ALA A 274 -5.21 -5.22 -20.73
C ALA A 274 -5.73 -6.65 -20.45
N LEU A 275 -6.61 -6.83 -19.47
CA LEU A 275 -7.25 -8.11 -19.18
C LEU A 275 -8.25 -8.54 -20.28
N ARG A 276 -8.94 -7.58 -20.91
CA ARG A 276 -9.92 -7.86 -21.99
C ARG A 276 -9.28 -8.34 -23.29
N VAL A 277 -8.07 -7.88 -23.60
CA VAL A 277 -7.32 -8.31 -24.80
C VAL A 277 -6.93 -9.79 -24.72
N THR A 278 -6.76 -10.35 -23.51
CA THR A 278 -6.39 -11.76 -23.32
C THR A 278 -7.56 -12.75 -23.38
N SER A 279 -8.79 -12.28 -23.60
CA SER A 279 -10.00 -13.13 -23.67
C SER A 279 -10.42 -13.52 -25.09
N HIS A 280 -9.81 -12.96 -26.13
CA HIS A 280 -10.06 -13.39 -27.50
C HIS A 280 -8.90 -14.30 -27.96
N PRO A 281 -9.15 -15.61 -28.14
CA PRO A 281 -8.23 -16.50 -28.85
C PRO A 281 -8.16 -16.14 -30.34
#